data_AF-A0A956BP11-F1
#
_entry.id   AF-A0A956BP11-F1
#
_cell.length_a   1.000
_cell.length_b   1.000
_cell.length_c   1.000
_cell.angle_alpha   90.00
_cell.angle_beta   90.00
_cell.angle_gamma   90.00
#
_symmetry.space_group_name_H-M   'P 1'
#
loop_
_entity.id
_entity.type
_entity.pdbx_description
1 polymer ?
#
loop_
_entity_poly.entity_id
_entity_poly.type
_entity_poly.pdbx_seq_one_letter_code
_entity_poly.pdbx_strand_id
1 'polypeptide(L)'
;GARALETAALLADLGSFERLLDLHTALRLLETSPETPAEAWRVVAQNRGKARGRLRALVARETAWLPALLALDALGARSAAAIARFAWSWAWQELAVDFPFDPDRPVTPPCEALPADFVPLDEAGRAPLPTWVLLVVLKGRDLHLERWVATGGTGDRDSTWARLMKDLPSGLAYPAVRHALAELLPELLAAHRPVLERLAALPGGRTLKTDTTALLAPGWHPDVPFPRAGFPTFVAHAGSFLGRRREDER
;
A
#
# COMPACT_ATOMS: atom_id res chain seq x y z
N GLY A 1 -23.58 -30.13 28.53
CA GLY A 1 -25.04 -30.21 28.29
C GLY A 1 -25.52 -29.03 27.46
N ALA A 2 -25.78 -27.88 28.07
CA ALA A 2 -26.37 -26.71 27.41
C ALA A 2 -25.53 -26.11 26.26
N ARG A 3 -24.20 -25.96 26.45
CA ARG A 3 -23.31 -25.43 25.39
C ARG A 3 -23.21 -26.33 24.15
N ALA A 4 -23.31 -27.65 24.32
CA ALA A 4 -23.34 -28.60 23.22
C ALA A 4 -24.67 -28.52 22.45
N LEU A 5 -25.78 -28.22 23.15
CA LEU A 5 -27.10 -28.01 22.56
C LEU A 5 -27.22 -26.67 21.82
N GLU A 6 -26.67 -25.57 22.36
CA GLU A 6 -26.58 -24.28 21.66
C GLU A 6 -25.70 -24.37 20.42
N THR A 7 -24.59 -25.10 20.53
CA THR A 7 -23.67 -25.32 19.41
C THR A 7 -24.30 -26.25 18.37
N ALA A 8 -25.01 -27.30 18.79
CA ALA A 8 -25.80 -28.15 17.89
C ALA A 8 -26.93 -27.36 17.22
N ALA A 9 -27.54 -26.36 17.88
CA ALA A 9 -28.53 -25.48 17.28
C ALA A 9 -27.91 -24.50 16.27
N LEU A 10 -26.72 -23.95 16.54
CA LEU A 10 -25.92 -23.14 15.61
C LEU A 10 -25.42 -23.96 14.40
N LEU A 11 -25.10 -25.24 14.61
CA LEU A 11 -24.73 -26.17 13.55
C LEU A 11 -25.95 -26.79 12.83
N ALA A 12 -27.13 -26.81 13.45
CA ALA A 12 -28.37 -27.26 12.82
C ALA A 12 -28.87 -26.28 11.77
N ASP A 13 -28.56 -24.99 11.91
CA ASP A 13 -28.68 -24.00 10.86
C ASP A 13 -27.30 -23.70 10.27
N LEU A 14 -26.75 -24.68 9.55
CA LEU A 14 -25.54 -24.52 8.72
C LEU A 14 -25.61 -23.25 7.85
N GLY A 15 -26.81 -22.83 7.45
CA GLY A 15 -27.03 -21.59 6.70
C GLY A 15 -26.63 -20.33 7.47
N SER A 16 -26.66 -20.33 8.80
CA SER A 16 -26.21 -19.21 9.64
C SER A 16 -24.70 -19.19 9.85
N PHE A 17 -24.06 -20.35 9.99
CA PHE A 17 -22.59 -20.43 10.03
C PHE A 17 -21.96 -20.12 8.67
N GLU A 18 -22.57 -20.59 7.58
CA GLU A 18 -22.18 -20.23 6.22
C GLU A 18 -22.29 -18.72 6.03
N ARG A 19 -23.38 -18.07 6.47
CA ARG A 19 -23.54 -16.60 6.40
C ARG A 19 -22.44 -15.84 7.15
N LEU A 20 -22.00 -16.32 8.32
CA LEU A 20 -20.90 -15.70 9.07
C LEU A 20 -19.54 -15.90 8.41
N LEU A 21 -19.29 -17.10 7.87
CA LEU A 21 -18.06 -17.40 7.14
C LEU A 21 -18.01 -16.62 5.82
N ASP A 22 -19.15 -16.45 5.16
CA ASP A 22 -19.31 -15.64 3.97
C ASP A 22 -19.07 -14.17 4.25
N LEU A 23 -19.61 -13.66 5.35
CA LEU A 23 -19.36 -12.30 5.79
C LEU A 23 -17.88 -12.11 6.07
N HIS A 24 -17.23 -13.03 6.80
CA HIS A 24 -15.80 -12.95 7.09
C HIS A 24 -14.93 -13.07 5.83
N THR A 25 -15.28 -13.96 4.91
CA THR A 25 -14.57 -14.16 3.63
C THR A 25 -14.78 -12.97 2.70
N ALA A 26 -16.00 -12.43 2.64
CA ALA A 26 -16.32 -11.23 1.89
C ALA A 26 -15.53 -10.03 2.44
N LEU A 27 -15.53 -9.82 3.76
CA LEU A 27 -14.76 -8.76 4.40
C LEU A 27 -13.26 -8.88 4.11
N ARG A 28 -12.69 -10.09 4.21
CA ARG A 28 -11.27 -10.32 3.89
C ARG A 28 -10.91 -10.16 2.42
N LEU A 29 -11.82 -10.51 1.51
CA LEU A 29 -11.58 -10.36 0.07
C LEU A 29 -11.74 -8.91 -0.36
N LEU A 30 -12.68 -8.19 0.26
CA LEU A 30 -12.82 -6.74 0.10
C LEU A 30 -11.61 -5.99 0.67
N GLU A 31 -10.96 -6.51 1.73
CA GLU A 31 -9.67 -5.99 2.23
C GLU A 31 -8.50 -6.20 1.27
N THR A 32 -8.58 -7.17 0.34
CA THR A 32 -7.45 -7.56 -0.52
C THR A 32 -7.68 -7.34 -2.02
N SER A 33 -8.86 -6.88 -2.45
CA SER A 33 -9.21 -6.73 -3.87
C SER A 33 -9.37 -5.24 -4.23
N PRO A 34 -8.61 -4.70 -5.19
CA PRO A 34 -8.60 -3.27 -5.52
C PRO A 34 -9.70 -2.81 -6.50
N GLU A 35 -10.75 -3.63 -6.74
CA GLU A 35 -11.74 -3.39 -7.81
C GLU A 35 -13.07 -2.81 -7.29
N THR A 36 -13.90 -2.28 -8.20
CA THR A 36 -15.19 -1.64 -7.88
C THR A 36 -16.15 -2.60 -7.15
N PRO A 37 -17.16 -2.13 -6.37
CA PRO A 37 -18.04 -3.01 -5.60
C PRO A 37 -18.74 -4.12 -6.41
N ALA A 38 -19.03 -3.89 -7.70
CA ALA A 38 -19.63 -4.89 -8.58
C ALA A 38 -18.64 -5.98 -9.04
N GLU A 39 -17.37 -5.61 -9.25
CA GLU A 39 -16.28 -6.52 -9.64
C GLU A 39 -15.72 -7.25 -8.40
N ALA A 40 -15.56 -6.54 -7.30
CA ALA A 40 -15.27 -7.11 -5.99
C ALA A 40 -16.36 -8.08 -5.54
N TRP A 41 -17.64 -7.83 -5.83
CA TRP A 41 -18.70 -8.81 -5.57
C TRP A 41 -18.56 -10.08 -6.42
N ARG A 42 -18.01 -9.98 -7.63
CA ARG A 42 -17.70 -11.12 -8.50
C ARG A 42 -16.50 -11.93 -7.96
N VAL A 43 -15.46 -11.25 -7.48
CA VAL A 43 -14.30 -11.84 -6.77
C VAL A 43 -14.72 -12.48 -5.44
N VAL A 44 -15.57 -11.81 -4.66
CA VAL A 44 -16.20 -12.31 -3.44
C VAL A 44 -17.04 -13.54 -3.76
N ALA A 45 -17.93 -13.50 -4.75
CA ALA A 45 -18.75 -14.67 -5.12
C ALA A 45 -17.90 -15.87 -5.57
N GLN A 46 -16.84 -15.63 -6.36
CA GLN A 46 -15.96 -16.69 -6.90
C GLN A 46 -15.06 -17.29 -5.81
N ASN A 47 -14.52 -16.47 -4.90
CA ASN A 47 -13.70 -16.95 -3.79
C ASN A 47 -14.53 -17.44 -2.60
N ARG A 48 -15.78 -16.99 -2.43
CA ARG A 48 -16.75 -17.56 -1.49
C ARG A 48 -17.07 -19.00 -1.89
N GLY A 49 -17.22 -19.28 -3.19
CA GLY A 49 -17.29 -20.65 -3.71
C GLY A 49 -16.04 -21.49 -3.41
N LYS A 50 -14.83 -20.94 -3.62
CA LYS A 50 -13.57 -21.65 -3.34
C LYS A 50 -13.25 -21.81 -1.86
N ALA A 51 -13.55 -20.83 -1.02
CA ALA A 51 -13.37 -20.86 0.43
C ALA A 51 -14.39 -21.80 1.08
N ARG A 52 -15.66 -21.76 0.64
CA ARG A 52 -16.66 -22.79 0.99
C ARG A 52 -16.22 -24.16 0.51
N GLY A 53 -15.67 -24.28 -0.70
CA GLY A 53 -15.13 -25.55 -1.23
C GLY A 53 -13.95 -26.07 -0.42
N ARG A 54 -13.01 -25.20 -0.02
CA ARG A 54 -11.84 -25.54 0.82
C ARG A 54 -12.23 -25.83 2.26
N LEU A 55 -13.15 -25.08 2.85
CA LEU A 55 -13.67 -25.34 4.18
C LEU A 55 -14.50 -26.62 4.16
N ARG A 56 -15.37 -26.84 3.18
CA ARG A 56 -16.07 -28.12 3.00
C ARG A 56 -15.08 -29.25 2.76
N ALA A 57 -13.98 -29.05 2.04
CA ALA A 57 -12.93 -30.06 1.85
C ALA A 57 -12.09 -30.30 3.11
N LEU A 58 -11.83 -29.28 3.94
CA LEU A 58 -11.14 -29.38 5.24
C LEU A 58 -12.04 -30.04 6.29
N VAL A 59 -13.30 -29.62 6.37
CA VAL A 59 -14.35 -30.19 7.24
C VAL A 59 -14.69 -31.61 6.80
N ALA A 60 -14.70 -31.90 5.49
CA ALA A 60 -14.87 -33.27 4.98
C ALA A 60 -13.63 -34.15 5.15
N ARG A 61 -12.44 -33.57 5.33
CA ARG A 61 -11.19 -34.32 5.56
C ARG A 61 -10.94 -34.60 7.02
N GLU A 62 -11.21 -33.64 7.90
CA GLU A 62 -10.99 -33.77 9.34
C GLU A 62 -11.97 -32.87 10.12
N THR A 63 -12.92 -33.48 10.82
CA THR A 63 -13.83 -32.82 11.78
C THR A 63 -13.27 -32.79 13.20
N ALA A 64 -12.10 -33.38 13.43
CA ALA A 64 -11.53 -33.62 14.76
C ALA A 64 -11.16 -32.33 15.53
N TRP A 65 -10.92 -31.21 14.84
CA TRP A 65 -10.59 -29.93 15.46
C TRP A 65 -11.82 -29.10 15.84
N LEU A 66 -12.99 -29.41 15.28
CA LEU A 66 -14.21 -28.65 15.52
C LEU A 66 -14.64 -28.70 17.00
N PRO A 67 -14.61 -29.86 17.70
CA PRO A 67 -14.87 -29.91 19.14
C PRO A 67 -13.90 -29.06 19.96
N ALA A 68 -12.61 -29.01 19.58
CA ALA A 68 -11.61 -28.21 20.30
C ALA A 68 -11.84 -26.70 20.12
N LEU A 69 -12.22 -26.27 18.91
CA LEU A 69 -12.58 -24.88 18.65
C LEU A 69 -13.85 -24.47 19.40
N LEU A 70 -14.86 -25.34 19.40
CA LEU A 70 -16.13 -25.12 20.12
C LEU A 70 -15.98 -25.23 21.64
N ALA A 71 -14.94 -25.93 22.12
CA ALA A 71 -14.57 -26.00 23.53
C ALA A 71 -13.78 -24.78 24.01
N LEU A 72 -13.37 -23.87 23.12
CA LEU A 72 -12.76 -22.62 23.54
C LEU A 72 -13.75 -21.80 24.36
N ASP A 73 -13.40 -21.57 25.61
CA ASP A 73 -14.26 -20.80 26.50
C ASP A 73 -14.38 -19.36 25.99
N ALA A 74 -15.60 -18.84 26.02
CA ALA A 74 -15.96 -17.51 25.57
C ALA A 74 -15.59 -17.20 24.09
N LEU A 75 -15.63 -18.18 23.18
CA LEU A 75 -15.39 -17.98 21.75
C LEU A 75 -16.17 -16.78 21.17
N GLY A 76 -17.46 -16.67 21.47
CA GLY A 76 -18.30 -15.54 21.03
C GLY A 76 -17.80 -14.19 21.55
N ALA A 77 -17.41 -14.11 22.83
CA ALA A 77 -16.86 -12.87 23.42
C ALA A 77 -15.49 -12.52 22.80
N ARG A 78 -14.65 -13.52 22.52
CA ARG A 78 -13.35 -13.34 21.86
C ARG A 78 -13.51 -12.85 20.42
N SER A 79 -14.47 -13.40 19.68
CA SER A 79 -14.82 -12.95 18.34
C SER A 79 -15.38 -11.52 18.34
N ALA A 80 -16.30 -11.19 19.26
CA ALA A 80 -16.83 -9.84 19.41
C ALA A 80 -15.73 -8.82 19.76
N ALA A 81 -14.82 -9.18 20.67
CA ALA A 81 -13.67 -8.34 21.03
C ALA A 81 -12.69 -8.15 19.86
N ALA A 82 -12.45 -9.19 19.06
CA ALA A 82 -11.62 -9.09 17.86
C ALA A 82 -12.24 -8.16 16.81
N ILE A 83 -13.56 -8.27 16.58
CA ILE A 83 -14.30 -7.38 15.68
C ILE A 83 -14.27 -5.93 16.18
N ALA A 84 -14.48 -5.70 17.47
CA ALA A 84 -14.44 -4.35 18.06
C ALA A 84 -13.05 -3.71 17.92
N ARG A 85 -11.98 -4.47 18.19
CA ARG A 85 -10.59 -3.99 18.00
C ARG A 85 -10.28 -3.68 16.54
N PHE A 86 -10.77 -4.50 15.63
CA PHE A 86 -10.64 -4.28 14.19
C PHE A 86 -11.36 -3.01 13.76
N ALA A 87 -12.65 -2.88 14.08
CA ALA A 87 -13.46 -1.71 13.74
C ALA A 87 -12.85 -0.42 14.31
N TRP A 88 -12.30 -0.47 15.53
CA TRP A 88 -11.61 0.66 16.13
C TRP A 88 -10.31 1.02 15.39
N SER A 89 -9.49 0.02 15.04
CA SER A 89 -8.25 0.23 14.28
C SER A 89 -8.54 0.83 12.89
N TRP A 90 -9.55 0.31 12.21
CA TRP A 90 -10.01 0.82 10.93
C TRP A 90 -10.53 2.25 11.07
N ALA A 91 -11.41 2.53 12.03
CA ALA A 91 -11.93 3.88 12.27
C ALA A 91 -10.81 4.91 12.54
N TRP A 92 -9.75 4.53 13.25
CA TRP A 92 -8.59 5.40 13.44
C TRP A 92 -7.77 5.65 12.17
N GLN A 93 -7.63 4.65 11.31
CA GLN A 93 -6.97 4.80 10.00
C GLN A 93 -7.79 5.72 9.09
N GLU A 94 -9.11 5.54 9.06
CA GLU A 94 -10.04 6.38 8.30
C GLU A 94 -10.08 7.82 8.83
N LEU A 95 -10.13 8.01 10.15
CA LEU A 95 -10.03 9.34 10.77
C LEU A 95 -8.68 10.03 10.46
N ALA A 96 -7.59 9.27 10.35
CA ALA A 96 -6.29 9.82 10.00
C ALA A 96 -6.20 10.34 8.56
N VAL A 97 -7.11 9.91 7.68
CA VAL A 97 -7.22 10.38 6.29
C VAL A 97 -8.44 11.28 6.07
N ASP A 98 -8.96 11.89 7.14
CA ASP A 98 -10.16 12.74 7.14
C ASP A 98 -11.34 12.06 6.43
N PHE A 99 -11.63 10.80 6.77
CA PHE A 99 -12.84 10.13 6.30
C PHE A 99 -14.06 10.63 7.11
N PRO A 100 -14.93 11.46 6.55
CA PRO A 100 -16.23 11.69 7.15
C PRO A 100 -17.08 10.44 6.89
N PHE A 101 -17.76 9.93 7.91
CA PHE A 101 -18.76 8.86 7.80
C PHE A 101 -20.02 9.35 7.05
N ASP A 102 -19.84 9.90 5.85
CA ASP A 102 -20.89 10.44 5.01
C ASP A 102 -21.23 9.44 3.90
N PRO A 103 -22.38 8.74 3.99
CA PRO A 103 -22.81 7.75 3.01
C PRO A 103 -23.11 8.35 1.62
N ASP A 104 -23.26 9.68 1.52
CA ASP A 104 -23.51 10.39 0.27
C ASP A 104 -22.21 10.88 -0.40
N ARG A 105 -21.05 10.68 0.22
CA ARG A 105 -19.76 11.07 -0.36
C ARG A 105 -19.49 10.23 -1.62
N PRO A 106 -19.13 10.86 -2.75
CA PRO A 106 -18.77 10.11 -3.94
C PRO A 106 -17.59 9.17 -3.66
N VAL A 107 -17.72 7.92 -4.09
CA VAL A 107 -16.70 6.85 -3.95
C VAL A 107 -15.36 7.29 -4.56
N THR A 108 -15.42 8.18 -5.55
CA THR A 108 -14.26 8.87 -6.10
C THR A 108 -14.16 10.25 -5.46
N PRO A 109 -13.02 10.64 -4.87
CA PRO A 109 -12.78 12.02 -4.50
C PRO A 109 -13.10 12.91 -5.71
N PRO A 110 -13.84 14.02 -5.55
CA PRO A 110 -14.07 14.92 -6.66
C PRO A 110 -12.70 15.32 -7.23
N CYS A 111 -12.54 15.23 -8.55
CA CYS A 111 -11.34 15.75 -9.20
C CYS A 111 -11.18 17.21 -8.75
N GLU A 112 -10.12 17.50 -7.99
CA GLU A 112 -9.82 18.88 -7.64
C GLU A 112 -9.61 19.62 -8.96
N ALA A 113 -10.50 20.56 -9.26
CA ALA A 113 -10.30 21.44 -10.39
C ALA A 113 -8.94 22.12 -10.19
N LEU A 114 -8.08 22.06 -11.21
CA LEU A 114 -6.81 22.76 -11.16
C LEU A 114 -7.10 24.25 -10.91
N PRO A 115 -6.29 24.94 -10.08
CA PRO A 115 -6.42 26.37 -9.87
C PRO A 115 -6.45 27.12 -11.20
N ALA A 116 -7.20 28.22 -11.28
CA ALA A 116 -7.31 29.02 -12.51
C ALA A 116 -5.95 29.59 -12.99
N ASP A 117 -5.00 29.73 -12.07
CA ASP A 117 -3.62 30.16 -12.27
C ASP A 117 -2.63 29.00 -12.39
N PHE A 118 -3.11 27.77 -12.62
CA PHE A 118 -2.25 26.61 -12.82
C PHE A 118 -1.40 26.76 -14.09
N VAL A 119 -0.08 26.75 -13.91
CA VAL A 119 0.89 26.73 -15.00
C VAL A 119 1.62 25.38 -14.99
N PRO A 120 1.48 24.55 -16.04
CA PRO A 120 2.24 23.32 -16.18
C PRO A 120 3.75 23.59 -16.18
N LEU A 121 4.54 22.62 -15.69
CA LEU A 121 5.99 22.71 -15.80
C LEU A 121 6.43 22.68 -17.26
N ASP A 122 7.30 23.62 -17.62
CA ASP A 122 8.05 23.61 -18.86
C ASP A 122 9.20 22.58 -18.81
N GLU A 123 9.99 22.49 -19.88
CA GLU A 123 11.09 21.52 -19.95
C GLU A 123 12.14 21.75 -18.86
N ALA A 124 12.46 23.02 -18.55
CA ALA A 124 13.42 23.37 -17.51
C ALA A 124 12.93 22.93 -16.11
N GLY A 125 11.63 23.12 -15.82
CA GLY A 125 11.02 22.66 -14.58
C GLY A 125 10.92 21.13 -14.47
N ARG A 126 10.84 20.41 -15.60
CA ARG A 126 10.80 18.93 -15.63
C ARG A 126 12.18 18.29 -15.52
N ALA A 127 13.23 18.94 -16.04
CA ALA A 127 14.60 18.43 -16.06
C ALA A 127 15.13 17.85 -14.73
N PRO A 128 14.86 18.45 -13.54
CA PRO A 128 15.33 17.89 -12.26
C PRO A 128 14.51 16.72 -11.71
N LEU A 129 13.28 16.50 -12.21
CA LEU A 129 12.36 15.50 -11.66
C LEU A 129 12.91 14.07 -11.66
N PRO A 130 13.61 13.56 -12.69
CA PRO A 130 14.23 12.24 -12.64
C PRO A 130 15.20 12.11 -11.45
N THR A 131 16.06 13.10 -11.22
CA THR A 131 17.03 13.03 -10.10
C THR A 131 16.31 13.05 -8.74
N TRP A 132 15.25 13.85 -8.60
CA TRP A 132 14.46 13.90 -7.37
C TRP A 132 13.69 12.59 -7.13
N VAL A 133 13.05 12.02 -8.15
CA VAL A 133 12.37 10.71 -8.06
C VAL A 133 13.36 9.62 -7.65
N LEU A 134 14.55 9.59 -8.26
CA LEU A 134 15.61 8.67 -7.84
C LEU A 134 15.96 8.86 -6.36
N LEU A 135 16.19 10.09 -5.89
CA LEU A 135 16.46 10.37 -4.47
C LEU A 135 15.34 9.84 -3.55
N VAL A 136 14.07 10.03 -3.92
CA VAL A 136 12.92 9.53 -3.17
C VAL A 136 12.92 8.00 -3.07
N VAL A 137 13.22 7.30 -4.17
CA VAL A 137 13.36 5.82 -4.18
C VAL A 137 14.52 5.40 -3.28
N LEU A 138 15.68 6.07 -3.36
CA LEU A 138 16.84 5.77 -2.51
C LEU A 138 16.54 6.00 -1.02
N LYS A 139 15.65 6.93 -0.69
CA LYS A 139 15.15 7.15 0.68
C LYS A 139 14.08 6.16 1.11
N GLY A 140 13.68 5.21 0.26
CA GLY A 140 12.70 4.18 0.58
C GLY A 140 11.29 4.75 0.73
N ARG A 141 10.95 5.70 -0.14
CA ARG A 141 9.67 6.43 -0.13
C ARG A 141 8.96 6.37 -1.49
N ASP A 142 9.22 5.34 -2.27
CA ASP A 142 8.56 5.05 -3.55
C ASP A 142 7.04 4.91 -3.40
N LEU A 143 6.55 4.14 -2.42
CA LEU A 143 5.09 4.01 -2.19
C LEU A 143 4.45 5.33 -1.72
N HIS A 144 5.20 6.16 -0.98
CA HIS A 144 4.72 7.49 -0.58
C HIS A 144 4.64 8.43 -1.78
N LEU A 145 5.61 8.35 -2.69
CA LEU A 145 5.60 9.09 -3.95
C LEU A 145 4.40 8.74 -4.80
N GLU A 146 4.15 7.44 -5.02
CA GLU A 146 2.99 6.98 -5.78
C GLU A 146 1.67 7.44 -5.17
N ARG A 147 1.52 7.27 -3.86
CA ARG A 147 0.34 7.74 -3.14
C ARG A 147 0.19 9.26 -3.21
N TRP A 148 1.27 10.02 -3.03
CA TRP A 148 1.23 11.48 -3.09
C TRP A 148 0.90 12.00 -4.49
N VAL A 149 1.43 11.36 -5.54
CA VAL A 149 1.09 11.68 -6.93
C VAL A 149 -0.38 11.38 -7.21
N ALA A 150 -0.88 10.22 -6.76
CA ALA A 150 -2.26 9.80 -7.00
C ALA A 150 -3.30 10.62 -6.22
N THR A 151 -3.00 10.97 -4.97
CA THR A 151 -4.00 11.54 -4.03
C THR A 151 -3.74 12.99 -3.67
N GLY A 152 -2.53 13.50 -3.88
CA GLY A 152 -2.10 14.79 -3.31
C GLY A 152 -1.83 14.78 -1.82
N GLY A 153 -2.36 13.78 -1.10
CA GLY A 153 -2.22 13.62 0.33
C GLY A 153 -0.79 13.24 0.68
N THR A 154 -0.22 13.94 1.65
CA THR A 154 1.01 13.50 2.31
C THR A 154 0.72 12.35 3.28
N GLY A 155 -0.52 12.29 3.80
CA GLY A 155 -1.16 11.16 4.52
C GLY A 155 -0.55 10.82 5.89
N ASP A 156 0.77 10.91 5.99
CA ASP A 156 1.53 10.51 7.16
C ASP A 156 2.33 11.71 7.70
N ARG A 157 2.49 11.79 9.03
CA ARG A 157 3.47 12.66 9.69
C ARG A 157 4.90 12.13 9.48
N ASP A 158 5.25 11.77 8.24
CA ASP A 158 6.57 11.27 7.89
C ASP A 158 7.53 12.46 7.70
N SER A 159 8.38 12.67 8.71
CA SER A 159 9.41 13.71 8.68
C SER A 159 10.44 13.54 7.55
N THR A 160 10.66 12.32 7.03
CA THR A 160 11.51 12.06 5.87
C THR A 160 10.84 12.58 4.61
N TRP A 161 9.54 12.33 4.45
CA TRP A 161 8.77 12.86 3.32
C TRP A 161 8.76 14.39 3.32
N ALA A 162 8.52 15.01 4.47
CA ALA A 162 8.57 16.46 4.60
C ALA A 162 9.96 17.07 4.26
N ARG A 163 11.04 16.32 4.49
CA ARG A 163 12.41 16.73 4.07
C ARG A 163 12.59 16.56 2.56
N LEU A 164 12.15 15.45 1.99
CA LEU A 164 12.19 15.21 0.54
C LEU A 164 11.43 16.28 -0.26
N MET A 165 10.29 16.75 0.26
CA MET A 165 9.53 17.85 -0.34
C MET A 165 10.25 19.21 -0.28
N LYS A 166 11.21 19.38 0.64
CA LYS A 166 12.11 20.54 0.69
C LYS A 166 13.32 20.39 -0.23
N ASP A 167 13.68 19.15 -0.57
CA ASP A 167 14.73 18.83 -1.54
C ASP A 167 14.22 18.91 -2.99
N LEU A 168 12.94 19.23 -3.21
CA LEU A 168 12.45 19.64 -4.54
C LEU A 168 13.16 20.93 -4.98
N PRO A 169 13.50 21.06 -6.28
CA PRO A 169 14.09 22.28 -6.82
C PRO A 169 13.28 23.52 -6.43
N SER A 170 13.98 24.55 -5.97
CA SER A 170 13.35 25.79 -5.51
C SER A 170 12.56 26.46 -6.63
N GLY A 171 11.37 26.97 -6.31
CA GLY A 171 10.53 27.70 -7.26
C GLY A 171 9.53 26.82 -8.02
N LEU A 172 9.59 25.50 -7.89
CA LEU A 172 8.57 24.61 -8.45
C LEU A 172 7.34 24.55 -7.54
N ALA A 173 6.17 24.86 -8.10
CA ALA A 173 4.90 24.75 -7.38
C ALA A 173 4.50 23.26 -7.24
N TYR A 174 4.16 22.83 -6.03
CA TYR A 174 3.80 21.43 -5.75
C TYR A 174 2.68 20.88 -6.65
N PRO A 175 1.59 21.62 -6.95
CA PRO A 175 0.57 21.12 -7.88
C PRO A 175 1.11 20.84 -9.28
N ALA A 176 2.02 21.68 -9.79
CA ALA A 176 2.63 21.52 -11.12
C ALA A 176 3.59 20.32 -11.16
N VAL A 177 4.38 20.12 -10.10
CA VAL A 177 5.23 18.92 -9.94
C VAL A 177 4.38 17.65 -9.87
N ARG A 178 3.32 17.66 -9.04
CA ARG A 178 2.41 16.53 -8.89
C ARG A 178 1.76 16.17 -10.23
N HIS A 179 1.26 17.17 -10.96
CA HIS A 179 0.67 16.98 -12.29
C HIS A 179 1.69 16.37 -13.27
N ALA A 180 2.90 16.92 -13.36
CA ALA A 180 3.94 16.39 -14.25
C ALA A 180 4.31 14.94 -13.88
N LEU A 181 4.40 14.61 -12.59
CA LEU A 181 4.70 13.26 -12.15
C LEU A 181 3.53 12.29 -12.33
N ALA A 182 2.27 12.75 -12.31
CA ALA A 182 1.13 11.89 -12.61
C ALA A 182 1.22 11.26 -14.01
N GLU A 183 1.82 11.98 -14.96
CA GLU A 183 2.07 11.50 -16.32
C GLU A 183 3.40 10.73 -16.42
N LEU A 184 4.48 11.27 -15.85
CA LEU A 184 5.84 10.80 -16.11
C LEU A 184 6.32 9.71 -15.15
N LEU A 185 5.71 9.53 -13.98
CA LEU A 185 6.27 8.69 -12.92
C LEU A 185 6.54 7.25 -13.35
N PRO A 186 5.65 6.53 -14.06
CA PRO A 186 5.94 5.16 -14.50
C PRO A 186 7.19 5.09 -15.40
N GLU A 187 7.32 6.02 -16.35
CA GLU A 187 8.47 6.08 -17.26
C GLU A 187 9.77 6.41 -16.53
N LEU A 188 9.73 7.37 -15.60
CA LEU A 188 10.89 7.73 -14.77
C LEU A 188 11.36 6.55 -13.91
N LEU A 189 10.43 5.85 -13.26
CA LEU A 189 10.75 4.68 -12.45
C LEU A 189 11.36 3.55 -13.28
N ALA A 190 10.84 3.31 -14.49
CA ALA A 190 11.41 2.37 -15.44
C ALA A 190 12.82 2.80 -15.89
N ALA A 191 13.01 4.09 -16.21
CA ALA A 191 14.30 4.66 -16.61
C ALA A 191 15.36 4.58 -15.49
N HIS A 192 14.96 4.61 -14.22
CA HIS A 192 15.87 4.45 -13.08
C HIS A 192 16.24 3.00 -12.77
N ARG A 193 15.57 2.01 -13.36
CA ARG A 193 15.84 0.58 -13.09
C ARG A 193 17.33 0.21 -13.26
N PRO A 194 18.04 0.59 -14.34
CA PRO A 194 19.44 0.20 -14.52
C PRO A 194 20.39 0.77 -13.45
N VAL A 195 20.17 2.01 -13.00
CA VAL A 195 21.00 2.62 -11.94
C VAL A 195 20.71 1.98 -10.58
N LEU A 196 19.45 1.65 -10.30
CA LEU A 196 19.05 0.95 -9.07
C LEU A 196 19.61 -0.47 -9.02
N GLU A 197 19.64 -1.19 -10.15
CA GLU A 197 20.25 -2.52 -10.25
C GLU A 197 21.75 -2.48 -9.96
N ARG A 198 22.47 -1.52 -10.57
CA ARG A 198 23.90 -1.30 -10.30
C ARG A 198 24.16 -0.94 -8.85
N LEU A 199 23.31 -0.09 -8.26
CA LEU A 199 23.44 0.33 -6.87
C LEU A 199 23.19 -0.84 -5.90
N ALA A 200 22.14 -1.63 -6.13
CA ALA A 200 21.81 -2.81 -5.33
C ALA A 200 22.91 -3.89 -5.38
N ALA A 201 23.68 -3.93 -6.46
CA ALA A 201 24.80 -4.86 -6.65
C ALA A 201 26.12 -4.37 -6.04
N LEU A 202 26.21 -3.14 -5.52
CA LEU A 202 27.45 -2.65 -4.93
C LEU A 202 27.82 -3.47 -3.69
N PRO A 203 29.09 -3.89 -3.56
CA PRO A 203 29.54 -4.54 -2.34
C PRO A 203 29.47 -3.55 -1.17
N GLY A 204 29.00 -4.01 -0.02
CA GLY A 204 29.14 -3.26 1.22
C GLY A 204 30.61 -3.07 1.60
N GLY A 205 30.90 -2.11 2.47
CA GLY A 205 32.23 -1.93 3.05
C GLY A 205 32.75 -0.50 3.02
N ARG A 206 34.08 -0.36 3.16
CA ARG A 206 34.75 0.95 3.32
C ARG A 206 34.69 1.84 2.07
N THR A 207 34.58 1.25 0.88
CA THR A 207 34.53 1.98 -0.40
C THR A 207 33.11 2.36 -0.83
N LEU A 208 32.07 1.86 -0.14
CA LEU A 208 30.67 1.98 -0.57
C LEU A 208 30.26 3.44 -0.84
N LYS A 209 30.72 4.39 -0.01
CA LYS A 209 30.47 5.82 -0.24
C LYS A 209 31.05 6.27 -1.57
N THR A 210 32.32 5.99 -1.82
CA THR A 210 33.02 6.35 -3.04
C THR A 210 32.36 5.72 -4.26
N ASP A 211 32.05 4.43 -4.19
CA ASP A 211 31.46 3.68 -5.29
C ASP A 211 30.04 4.17 -5.60
N THR A 212 29.23 4.46 -4.57
CA THR A 212 27.90 5.05 -4.74
C THR A 212 27.98 6.45 -5.33
N THR A 213 28.91 7.29 -4.86
CA THR A 213 29.10 8.63 -5.41
C THR A 213 29.56 8.58 -6.87
N ALA A 214 30.51 7.73 -7.21
CA ALA A 214 30.98 7.56 -8.59
C ALA A 214 29.87 7.06 -9.53
N LEU A 215 28.96 6.23 -9.01
CA LEU A 215 27.79 5.76 -9.74
C LEU A 215 26.77 6.87 -10.00
N LEU A 216 26.43 7.67 -8.99
CA LEU A 216 25.31 8.62 -9.07
C LEU A 216 25.70 10.00 -9.60
N ALA A 217 26.90 10.50 -9.29
CA ALA A 217 27.30 11.88 -9.58
C ALA A 217 27.22 12.29 -11.07
N PRO A 218 27.58 11.44 -12.06
CA PRO A 218 27.56 11.84 -13.47
C PRO A 218 26.17 12.21 -14.01
N GLY A 219 25.10 11.64 -13.45
CA GLY A 219 23.72 11.90 -13.88
C GLY A 219 22.90 12.73 -12.89
N TRP A 220 23.55 13.29 -11.86
CA TRP A 220 22.85 13.99 -10.80
C TRP A 220 22.57 15.44 -11.19
N HIS A 221 21.29 15.83 -11.24
CA HIS A 221 20.92 17.21 -11.54
C HIS A 221 21.41 18.19 -10.45
N PRO A 222 21.99 19.35 -10.80
CA PRO A 222 22.57 20.29 -9.83
C PRO A 222 21.55 20.88 -8.85
N ASP A 223 20.30 21.04 -9.27
CA ASP A 223 19.23 21.60 -8.42
C ASP A 223 18.67 20.63 -7.37
N VAL A 224 19.07 19.36 -7.40
CA VAL A 224 18.66 18.36 -6.40
C VAL A 224 19.83 18.12 -5.45
N PRO A 225 19.67 18.35 -4.13
CA PRO A 225 20.75 18.17 -3.17
C PRO A 225 21.36 16.76 -3.20
N PHE A 226 22.67 16.67 -3.42
CA PHE A 226 23.35 15.38 -3.40
C PHE A 226 23.38 14.79 -1.98
N PRO A 227 23.01 13.51 -1.79
CA PRO A 227 22.98 12.89 -0.46
C PRO A 227 24.39 12.73 0.13
N ARG A 228 24.59 13.22 1.36
CA ARG A 228 25.90 13.18 2.04
C ARG A 228 26.15 11.90 2.85
N ALA A 229 25.09 11.15 3.15
CA ALA A 229 25.11 9.97 4.01
C ALA A 229 23.92 9.03 3.71
N GLY A 230 23.95 7.83 4.30
CA GLY A 230 22.89 6.83 4.17
C GLY A 230 23.11 5.80 3.04
N PHE A 231 24.32 5.71 2.49
CA PHE A 231 24.63 4.83 1.36
C PHE A 231 24.30 3.33 1.58
N PRO A 232 24.58 2.72 2.75
CA PRO A 232 24.13 1.34 3.00
C PRO A 232 22.62 1.17 2.89
N THR A 233 21.86 2.14 3.40
CA THR A 233 20.39 2.16 3.32
C THR A 233 19.91 2.33 1.88
N PHE A 234 20.62 3.10 1.06
CA PHE A 234 20.28 3.26 -0.36
C PHE A 234 20.40 1.96 -1.14
N VAL A 235 21.46 1.17 -0.90
CA VAL A 235 21.63 -0.16 -1.48
C VAL A 235 20.46 -1.07 -1.10
N ALA A 236 20.11 -1.10 0.20
CA ALA A 236 19.00 -1.91 0.69
C ALA A 236 17.64 -1.48 0.09
N HIS A 237 17.38 -0.18 0.01
CA HIS A 237 16.14 0.35 -0.57
C HIS A 237 16.05 0.11 -2.07
N ALA A 238 17.15 0.26 -2.82
CA ALA A 238 17.20 -0.08 -4.24
C ALA A 238 16.87 -1.57 -4.47
N GLY A 239 17.47 -2.47 -3.67
CA GLY A 239 17.14 -3.89 -3.73
C GLY A 239 15.67 -4.18 -3.40
N SER A 240 15.13 -3.52 -2.36
CA SER A 240 13.72 -3.66 -1.96
C SER A 240 12.74 -3.17 -3.03
N PHE A 241 13.03 -2.03 -3.66
CA PHE A 241 12.26 -1.48 -4.77
C PHE A 241 12.22 -2.45 -5.96
N LEU A 242 13.38 -2.96 -6.37
CA LEU A 242 13.49 -3.93 -7.47
C LEU A 242 12.76 -5.25 -7.16
N GLY A 243 12.78 -5.68 -5.89
CA GLY A 243 12.04 -6.85 -5.43
C GLY A 243 10.53 -6.69 -5.67
N ARG A 244 9.95 -5.57 -5.21
CA ARG A 244 8.51 -5.27 -5.40
C ARG A 244 8.12 -5.20 -6.87
N ARG A 245 8.89 -4.49 -7.70
CA ARG A 245 8.57 -4.36 -9.13
C ARG A 245 8.53 -5.68 -9.88
N ARG A 246 9.39 -6.64 -9.51
CA ARG A 246 9.37 -7.99 -10.10
C ARG A 246 8.16 -8.81 -9.66
N GLU A 247 7.56 -8.49 -8.51
CA GLU A 247 6.33 -9.13 -8.04
C GLU A 247 5.12 -8.58 -8.81
N ASP A 248 5.08 -7.28 -9.08
CA ASP A 248 4.02 -6.63 -9.87
C ASP A 248 3.99 -7.07 -11.34
N GLU A 249 5.13 -7.52 -11.89
CA GLU A 249 5.26 -8.00 -13.28
C GLU A 249 4.82 -9.47 -13.49
N ARG A 250 4.46 -10.20 -12.43
CA ARG A 250 4.12 -11.65 -12.47
C ARG A 250 2.62 -11.91 -12.44
#